data_AF-A0A5B0AQC7-F1
#
_entry.id   AF-A0A5B0AQC7-F1
#
_cell.length_a   1.000
_cell.length_b   1.000
_cell.length_c   1.000
_cell.angle_alpha   90.00
_cell.angle_beta   90.00
_cell.angle_gamma   90.00
#
_symmetry.space_group_name_H-M   'P 1'
#
loop_
_entity.id
_entity.type
_entity.pdbx_description
1 polymer ?
#
loop_
_entity_poly.entity_id
_entity_poly.type
_entity_poly.pdbx_seq_one_letter_code
_entity_poly.pdbx_strand_id
1 'polypeptide(L)' 'MSTAREQPDPRATLRGGLPDRYLTPDDIAEIFEVPKETVYQWRRKRTGPPGFRIGKYVRYDPADVRAYVAQCKTAARSAA' A
#
# COMPACT_ATOMS: atom_id res chain seq x y z
N MET A 1 -5.50 23.08 9.35
CA MET A 1 -6.41 21.93 9.13
C MET A 1 -6.83 21.89 7.67
N SER A 2 -7.28 20.73 7.18
CA SER A 2 -7.87 20.54 5.84
C SER A 2 -6.94 20.72 4.63
N THR A 3 -6.05 19.76 4.41
CA THR A 3 -5.68 19.39 3.03
C THR A 3 -6.81 18.54 2.45
N ALA A 4 -7.67 19.15 1.64
CA ALA A 4 -8.74 18.45 0.94
C ALA A 4 -8.15 17.41 -0.04
N ARG A 5 -8.05 16.15 0.39
CA ARG A 5 -7.85 14.99 -0.50
C ARG A 5 -9.22 14.52 -1.01
N GLU A 6 -9.86 15.39 -1.78
CA GLU A 6 -10.99 15.00 -2.61
C GLU A 6 -10.48 13.99 -3.64
N GLN A 7 -11.01 12.77 -3.57
CA GLN A 7 -10.71 11.68 -4.49
C GLN A 7 -11.98 10.84 -4.69
N PRO A 8 -12.27 10.41 -5.92
CA PRO A 8 -11.86 11.06 -7.17
C PRO A 8 -12.96 11.01 -8.25
N ASP A 9 -12.63 11.57 -9.42
CA ASP A 9 -13.25 11.14 -10.67
C ASP A 9 -12.26 11.31 -11.84
N PRO A 10 -11.48 10.27 -12.17
CA PRO A 10 -11.22 9.89 -13.54
C PRO A 10 -12.21 8.77 -13.86
N ARG A 11 -13.31 9.10 -14.52
CA ARG A 11 -14.40 8.15 -14.66
C ARG A 11 -14.13 6.86 -15.45
N ALA A 12 -13.21 6.68 -16.42
CA ALA A 12 -11.90 7.22 -16.85
C ALA A 12 -10.60 6.59 -16.27
N THR A 13 -10.62 5.86 -15.15
CA THR A 13 -9.75 4.66 -14.94
C THR A 13 -10.40 3.42 -15.58
N LEU A 14 -11.73 3.45 -15.68
CA LEU A 14 -12.64 2.75 -16.60
C LEU A 14 -12.36 1.26 -16.92
N ARG A 15 -13.29 0.39 -16.48
CA ARG A 15 -13.51 -1.00 -16.95
C ARG A 15 -12.43 -2.07 -16.69
N GLY A 16 -11.19 -1.72 -16.33
CA GLY A 16 -10.03 -2.64 -16.46
C GLY A 16 -9.43 -3.32 -15.21
N GLY A 17 -9.88 -3.03 -13.99
CA GLY A 17 -9.38 -3.72 -12.78
C GLY A 17 -8.14 -3.12 -12.08
N LEU A 18 -7.90 -1.81 -12.22
CA LEU A 18 -6.94 -1.06 -11.40
C LEU A 18 -7.66 -0.27 -10.29
N PRO A 19 -7.03 -0.03 -9.12
CA PRO A 19 -7.65 0.67 -8.01
C PRO A 19 -7.73 2.19 -8.24
N ASP A 20 -8.74 2.77 -7.60
CA ASP A 20 -9.10 4.18 -7.65
C ASP A 20 -8.02 5.13 -7.05
N ARG A 21 -7.19 4.62 -6.13
CA ARG A 21 -6.05 5.33 -5.54
C ARG A 21 -4.88 4.39 -5.29
N TYR A 22 -3.70 4.77 -5.74
CA TYR A 22 -2.43 4.18 -5.28
C TYR A 22 -1.87 4.87 -4.04
N LEU A 23 -1.61 4.06 -3.02
CA LEU A 23 -0.99 4.45 -1.76
C LEU A 23 0.49 4.80 -1.98
N THR A 24 1.01 5.76 -1.22
CA THR A 24 2.43 6.12 -1.19
C THR A 24 3.11 5.46 0.02
N PRO A 25 4.46 5.49 0.14
CA PRO A 25 5.14 5.01 1.35
C PRO A 25 4.72 5.77 2.63
N ASP A 26 4.17 6.97 2.47
CA ASP A 26 3.60 7.79 3.55
C ASP A 26 2.27 7.19 4.03
N ASP A 27 1.33 6.94 3.11
CA ASP A 27 0.05 6.31 3.46
C ASP A 27 0.26 4.91 4.07
N ILE A 28 1.31 4.17 3.67
CA ILE A 28 1.69 2.89 4.30
C ILE A 28 2.23 3.09 5.73
N ALA A 29 3.03 4.14 5.97
CA ALA A 29 3.52 4.47 7.31
C ALA A 29 2.35 4.80 8.25
N GLU A 30 1.37 5.58 7.77
CA GLU A 30 0.13 5.91 8.49
C GLU A 30 -0.74 4.66 8.74
N ILE A 31 -1.01 3.84 7.71
CA ILE A 31 -1.91 2.66 7.79
C ILE A 31 -1.41 1.60 8.78
N PHE A 32 -0.09 1.40 8.86
CA PHE A 32 0.51 0.40 9.76
C PHE A 32 1.00 1.00 11.08
N GLU A 33 0.82 2.31 11.30
CA GLU A 33 1.34 3.06 12.46
C GLU A 33 2.86 2.84 12.69
N VAL A 34 3.62 2.72 11.59
CA VAL A 34 5.08 2.49 11.62
C VAL A 34 5.85 3.70 11.07
N PRO A 35 7.08 3.94 11.54
CA PRO A 35 7.97 4.92 10.92
C PRO A 35 8.15 4.67 9.42
N LYS A 36 8.19 5.74 8.63
CA LYS A 36 8.45 5.67 7.17
C LYS A 36 9.76 4.96 6.82
N GLU A 37 10.76 5.05 7.69
CA GLU A 37 12.01 4.30 7.60
C GLU A 37 11.79 2.78 7.67
N THR A 38 10.85 2.31 8.47
CA THR A 38 10.43 0.89 8.52
C THR A 38 9.86 0.46 7.18
N VAL A 39 9.04 1.30 6.52
CA VAL A 39 8.52 1.03 5.16
C VAL A 39 9.65 0.93 4.12
N TYR A 40 10.69 1.76 4.24
CA TYR A 40 11.89 1.63 3.40
C TYR A 40 12.71 0.36 3.75
N GLN A 41 12.82 -0.02 5.03
CA GLN A 41 13.47 -1.28 5.43
C GLN A 41 12.73 -2.51 4.90
N TRP A 42 11.40 -2.55 5.00
CA TRP A 42 10.55 -3.58 4.42
C TRP A 42 10.83 -3.76 2.93
N ARG A 43 10.95 -2.65 2.20
CA ARG A 43 11.30 -2.66 0.76
C ARG A 43 12.71 -3.20 0.49
N ARG A 44 13.70 -2.88 1.34
CA ARG A 44 15.07 -3.43 1.24
C ARG A 44 15.15 -4.92 1.58
N LYS A 45 14.41 -5.35 2.61
CA LYS A 45 14.35 -6.72 3.12
C LYS A 45 13.31 -7.60 2.40
N ARG A 46 12.62 -7.07 1.37
CA ARG A 46 11.50 -7.68 0.64
C ARG A 46 10.41 -8.29 1.55
N THR A 47 10.20 -7.69 2.72
CA THR A 47 9.31 -8.17 3.78
C THR A 47 8.34 -7.05 4.10
N GLY A 48 7.17 -7.07 3.46
CA GLY A 48 6.19 -5.99 3.48
C GLY A 48 5.18 -6.14 2.34
N PRO A 49 4.14 -5.29 2.29
CA PRO A 49 3.20 -5.30 1.17
C PRO A 49 3.93 -5.03 -0.15
N PRO A 50 3.55 -5.69 -1.26
CA PRO A 50 4.26 -5.52 -2.52
C PRO A 50 4.02 -4.10 -3.06
N GLY A 51 5.12 -3.39 -3.29
CA GLY A 51 5.12 -2.01 -3.78
C GLY A 51 5.88 -1.92 -5.10
N PHE A 52 5.19 -1.47 -6.15
CA PHE A 52 5.75 -1.33 -7.48
C PHE A 52 6.42 0.04 -7.67
N ARG A 53 7.38 0.09 -8.60
CA ARG A 53 8.17 1.30 -8.88
C ARG A 53 7.62 2.01 -10.12
N ILE A 54 7.12 3.23 -9.96
CA ILE A 54 6.73 4.10 -11.07
C ILE A 54 7.81 5.19 -11.20
N GLY A 55 8.82 4.92 -12.04
CA GLY A 55 9.98 5.80 -12.21
C GLY A 55 10.72 6.06 -10.88
N LYS A 56 10.76 7.32 -10.43
CA LYS A 56 11.37 7.70 -9.15
C LYS A 56 10.48 7.44 -7.93
N TYR A 57 9.18 7.22 -8.12
CA TYR A 57 8.22 7.03 -7.04
C TYR A 57 7.94 5.55 -6.78
N VAL A 58 7.60 5.23 -5.53
CA VAL A 58 7.08 3.91 -5.14
C VAL A 58 5.59 4.06 -4.89
N ARG A 59 4.80 3.12 -5.37
CA ARG A 59 3.36 3.05 -5.15
C ARG A 59 2.97 1.67 -4.68
N TYR A 60 1.91 1.61 -3.89
CA TYR A 60 1.34 0.39 -3.35
C TYR A 60 -0.12 0.33 -3.76
N ASP A 61 -0.56 -0.85 -4.18
CA ASP A 61 -1.97 -1.10 -4.48
C ASP A 61 -2.72 -1.39 -3.17
N PRO A 62 -3.84 -0.72 -2.86
CA PRO A 62 -4.59 -0.98 -1.64
C PRO A 62 -5.22 -2.38 -1.61
N ALA A 63 -5.43 -3.05 -2.74
CA ALA A 63 -5.84 -4.46 -2.78
C ALA A 63 -4.67 -5.39 -2.39
N ASP A 64 -3.47 -5.16 -2.93
CA ASP A 64 -2.26 -5.89 -2.54
C ASP A 64 -1.91 -5.70 -1.06
N VAL A 65 -2.04 -4.49 -0.53
CA VAL A 65 -1.81 -4.21 0.90
C VAL A 65 -2.79 -5.01 1.77
N ARG A 66 -4.07 -5.08 1.37
CA ARG A 66 -5.07 -5.92 2.05
C ARG A 66 -4.76 -7.41 1.93
N ALA A 67 -4.35 -7.88 0.75
CA ALA A 67 -3.95 -9.28 0.53
C ALA A 67 -2.72 -9.66 1.37
N TYR A 68 -1.73 -8.77 1.47
CA TYR A 68 -0.56 -8.93 2.34
C TYR A 68 -0.96 -9.02 3.82
N VAL A 69 -1.82 -8.13 4.32
CA VAL A 69 -2.31 -8.20 5.71
C VAL A 69 -3.08 -9.50 5.97
N ALA A 70 -3.91 -9.95 5.03
CA ALA A 70 -4.60 -11.23 5.13
C ALA A 70 -3.62 -12.42 5.15
N GLN A 71 -2.58 -12.40 4.29
CA GLN A 71 -1.52 -13.40 4.27
C GLN A 71 -0.74 -13.42 5.58
N CYS A 72 -0.35 -12.26 6.14
CA CYS A 72 0.33 -12.19 7.44
C CYS A 72 -0.55 -12.73 8.58
N LYS A 73 -1.85 -12.41 8.60
CA LYS A 73 -2.79 -12.95 9.61
C LYS A 73 -2.96 -14.47 9.48
N THR A 74 -2.98 -15.01 8.26
CA THR A 74 -2.98 -16.46 8.01
C THR A 74 -1.67 -17.12 8.41
N ALA A 75 -0.51 -16.54 8.04
CA ALA A 75 0.80 -17.09 8.36
C ALA A 75 1.06 -17.12 9.88
N ALA A 76 0.61 -16.10 10.61
CA ALA A 76 0.62 -16.09 12.08
C ALA A 76 -0.26 -17.19 12.69
N ARG A 77 -1.29 -17.66 11.97
CA ARG A 77 -2.19 -18.74 12.39
C ARG A 77 -1.63 -20.14 12.10
N SER A 78 -0.57 -20.25 11.30
CA SER A 78 0.14 -21.50 10.99
C SER A 78 1.36 -21.75 11.90
N ALA A 79 1.49 -20.98 12.99
CA ALA A 79 2.56 -21.10 13.98
C ALA A 79 2.01 -21.48 15.38
N ALA A 80 0.89 -22.21 15.41
CA ALA A 80 0.19 -22.70 16.61
C ALA A 80 -0.10 -24.20 16.48
#